data_AF-A0A6B3M837-F1
#
_entry.id   AF-A0A6B3M837-F1
#
_cell.length_a   1.000
_cell.length_b   1.000
_cell.length_c   1.000
_cell.angle_alpha   90.00
_cell.angle_beta   90.00
_cell.angle_gamma   90.00
#
_symmetry.space_group_name_H-M   'P 1'
#
loop_
_entity.id
_entity.type
_entity.pdbx_description
1 polymer ?
#
loop_
_entity_poly.entity_id
_entity_poly.type
_entity_poly.pdbx_seq_one_letter_code
_entity_poly.pdbx_strand_id
1 'polypeptide(L)' 'MGFKLIEFNGESDHVHLLVEYPPRLSISTLVNHLKGVSSRMYRKQFQSPHPEHLWSPSYGSLLLPRSTRVKF' A
#
# COMPACT_ATOMS: atom_id res chain seq x y z
N MET A 1 3.31 -2.24 -13.66
CA MET A 1 4.39 -2.19 -12.66
C MET A 1 4.79 -3.61 -12.35
N GLY A 2 6.07 -3.97 -12.52
CA GLY A 2 6.56 -5.28 -12.08
C GLY A 2 6.95 -5.19 -10.61
N PHE A 3 6.14 -5.75 -9.72
CA PHE A 3 6.49 -5.95 -8.31
C PHE A 3 5.84 -7.26 -7.86
N LYS A 4 6.44 -7.91 -6.87
CA LYS A 4 5.95 -9.14 -6.27
C LYS A 4 5.51 -8.84 -4.85
N LEU A 5 4.25 -9.13 -4.56
CA LEU A 5 3.74 -9.10 -3.19
C LEU A 5 4.11 -10.42 -2.51
N ILE A 6 4.89 -10.35 -1.43
CA ILE A 6 5.34 -11.50 -0.66
C ILE A 6 4.37 -11.76 0.50
N GLU A 7 4.03 -10.72 1.25
CA GLU A 7 3.11 -10.80 2.39
C GLU A 7 2.14 -9.62 2.39
N PHE A 8 0.93 -9.87 2.85
CA PHE A 8 -0.10 -8.87 3.10
C PHE A 8 -0.77 -9.16 4.43
N ASN A 9 -0.65 -8.24 5.38
CA ASN A 9 -1.29 -8.31 6.68
C ASN A 9 -2.07 -7.02 6.93
N GLY A 10 -3.29 -7.13 7.46
CA GLY A 10 -4.13 -5.99 7.80
C GLY A 10 -4.45 -5.99 9.29
N GLU A 11 -4.21 -4.86 9.93
CA GLU A 11 -4.70 -4.54 11.27
C GLU A 11 -5.99 -3.71 11.17
N SER A 12 -6.66 -3.47 12.30
CA SER A 12 -7.89 -2.67 12.33
C SER A 12 -7.73 -1.23 11.85
N ASP A 13 -6.52 -0.66 11.97
CA ASP A 13 -6.22 0.74 11.69
C ASP A 13 -5.19 0.95 10.57
N HIS A 14 -4.50 -0.09 10.10
CA HIS A 14 -3.46 0.03 9.06
C HIS A 14 -3.16 -1.31 8.37
N VAL A 15 -2.49 -1.26 7.22
CA VAL A 15 -2.05 -2.45 6.47
C VAL A 15 -0.52 -2.50 6.32
N HIS A 16 0.02 -3.72 6.33
CA HIS A 16 1.43 -4.03 6.10
C HIS A 16 1.57 -4.86 4.82
N LEU A 17 2.43 -4.40 3.93
CA LEU A 17 2.76 -5.09 2.69
C LEU A 17 4.25 -5.38 2.66
N LEU A 18 4.64 -6.62 2.39
CA LEU A 18 6.01 -6.99 2.08
C LEU A 18 6.14 -7.14 0.57
N VAL A 19 6.91 -6.27 -0.07
CA VAL A 19 7.03 -6.22 -1.54
C VAL A 19 8.48 -6.33 -1.99
N GLU A 20 8.67 -7.12 -3.05
CA GLU A 20 9.88 -7.15 -3.87
C GLU A 20 9.62 -6.33 -5.13
N TYR A 21 10.45 -5.33 -5.40
CA TYR A 21 10.30 -4.49 -6.59
C TYR A 21 11.68 -4.13 -7.18
N PRO A 22 11.76 -3.84 -8.49
CA PRO A 22 12.99 -3.43 -9.13
C PRO A 22 13.49 -2.09 -8.56
N PRO A 23 14.80 -1.89 -8.35
CA PRO A 23 15.35 -0.66 -7.75
C PRO A 23 15.09 0.60 -8.59
N ARG A 24 14.70 0.45 -9.86
CA ARG A 24 14.29 1.57 -10.74
C ARG A 24 12.90 2.12 -10.42
N LEU A 25 12.08 1.39 -9.67
CA LEU A 25 10.75 1.82 -9.28
C LEU A 25 10.84 2.52 -7.91
N SER A 26 10.29 3.73 -7.81
CA SER A 26 10.18 4.41 -6.52
C SER A 26 9.14 3.75 -5.63
N ILE A 27 9.47 3.54 -4.35
CA ILE A 27 8.54 3.08 -3.31
C ILE A 27 7.34 4.02 -3.26
N SER A 28 7.55 5.34 -3.28
CA SER A 28 6.47 6.32 -3.18
C SER A 28 5.43 6.15 -4.30
N THR A 29 5.87 5.89 -5.53
CA THR A 29 4.98 5.65 -6.66
C THR A 29 4.19 4.36 -6.49
N LEU A 30 4.84 3.29 -5.99
CA LEU A 30 4.16 2.02 -5.69
C LEU A 30 3.10 2.22 -4.61
N VAL A 31 3.43 2.87 -3.49
CA VAL A 31 2.50 3.13 -2.38
C VAL A 31 1.33 3.99 -2.84
N ASN A 32 1.59 5.08 -3.57
CA ASN A 32 0.54 5.95 -4.07
C ASN A 32 -0.43 5.21 -5.01
N HIS A 33 0.11 4.35 -5.88
CA HIS A 33 -0.71 3.53 -6.76
C HIS A 33 -1.54 2.52 -5.96
N LEU A 34 -0.96 1.83 -4.97
CA LEU A 34 -1.67 0.89 -4.11
C LEU A 34 -2.79 1.56 -3.32
N LYS A 35 -2.51 2.70 -2.66
CA LYS A 35 -3.52 3.49 -1.93
C LYS A 35 -4.64 3.99 -2.84
N GLY A 36 -4.29 4.50 -4.02
CA GLY A 36 -5.25 5.02 -4.98
C GLY A 36 -6.18 3.94 -5.54
N VAL A 37 -5.62 2.83 -6.00
CA VAL A 37 -6.40 1.71 -6.56
C VAL A 37 -7.25 1.05 -5.49
N SER A 38 -6.70 0.79 -4.30
CA SER A 38 -7.47 0.20 -3.19
C SER A 38 -8.61 1.10 -2.75
N SER A 39 -8.38 2.42 -2.58
CA SER A 39 -9.44 3.38 -2.26
C SER A 39 -10.54 3.40 -3.32
N ARG A 40 -10.17 3.41 -4.61
CA ARG A 40 -11.14 3.38 -5.72
C ARG A 40 -11.93 2.07 -5.74
N MET A 41 -11.30 0.93 -5.54
CA MET A 41 -11.97 -0.38 -5.52
C MET A 41 -12.89 -0.51 -4.32
N TYR A 42 -12.43 -0.09 -3.14
CA TYR A 42 -13.21 -0.12 -1.91
C TYR A 42 -14.48 0.73 -2.05
N ARG A 43 -14.37 1.96 -2.54
CA ARG A 43 -15.52 2.86 -2.79
C ARG A 43 -16.52 2.33 -3.81
N LYS A 44 -16.11 1.44 -4.71
CA LYS A 44 -17.02 0.82 -5.69
C LYS A 44 -17.81 -0.34 -5.11
N GLN A 45 -17.25 -1.05 -4.13
CA GLN A 45 -17.84 -2.26 -3.57
C GLN A 45 -18.53 -2.03 -2.22
N PHE A 46 -18.10 -1.02 -1.47
CA PHE A 46 -18.55 -0.74 -0.11
C PHE A 46 -18.86 0.74 0.06
N GLN A 47 -19.83 1.02 0.93
CA GLN A 47 -20.12 2.38 1.35
C GLN A 47 -19.04 2.81 2.35
N SER A 48 -18.15 3.71 1.90
CA SER A 48 -16.98 4.08 2.70
C SER A 48 -17.41 4.80 3.98
N PRO A 49 -16.95 4.37 5.17
CA PRO A 49 -17.20 5.10 6.41
C PRO A 49 -16.52 6.49 6.40
N HIS A 50 -15.45 6.63 5.61
CA HIS A 50 -14.74 7.89 5.39
C HIS A 50 -14.85 8.29 3.91
N PRO A 51 -15.79 9.18 3.53
CA PRO A 51 -16.03 9.51 2.13
C PRO A 51 -14.89 10.33 1.51
N GLU A 52 -14.18 11.14 2.29
CA GLU A 52 -13.11 12.01 1.79
C GLU A 52 -11.81 11.25 1.54
N HIS A 53 -11.30 10.52 2.55
CA HIS A 53 -10.02 9.80 2.47
C HIS A 53 -10.07 8.45 3.19
N LEU A 54 -9.68 7.37 2.50
CA LEU A 54 -9.55 6.03 3.09
C LEU A 54 -8.20 5.82 3.79
N TRP A 55 -7.13 6.39 3.22
CA TRP A 55 -5.76 6.23 3.70
C TRP A 55 -5.18 7.58 4.12
N SER A 56 -4.33 7.57 5.16
CA SER A 56 -3.52 8.74 5.50
C SER A 56 -2.53 9.08 4.38
N PRO A 57 -2.13 10.35 4.22
CA PRO A 57 -1.16 10.76 3.20
C PRO A 57 0.25 10.19 3.47
N SER A 58 0.57 9.89 4.73
CA SER A 58 1.85 9.31 5.16
C SER A 58 1.91 7.81 4.94
N TYR A 59 3.12 7.28 4.80
CA TYR A 59 3.39 5.83 4.81
C TYR A 59 4.73 5.59 5.52
N GLY A 60 4.87 4.43 6.14
CA GLY A 60 6.13 3.92 6.68
C GLY A 60 6.76 2.94 5.71
N SER A 61 8.08 2.98 5.56
CA SER A 61 8.82 1.97 4.81
C SER A 61 10.05 1.52 5.58
N LEU A 62 10.23 0.20 5.68
CA LEU A 62 11.41 -0.43 6.26
C LEU A 62 12.06 -1.31 5.18
N LEU A 63 13.30 -0.96 4.83
CA LEU A 63 14.10 -1.74 3.89
C LEU A 63 14.62 -3.00 4.60
N LEU A 64 14.39 -4.16 3.99
CA LEU A 64 14.94 -5.44 4.38
C LEU A 64 15.94 -5.90 3.30
N PRO A 65 16.85 -6.85 3.60
CA PRO A 65 17.96 -7.19 2.70
C PRO A 65 17.56 -7.60 1.26
N ARG A 66 16.33 -8.09 1.06
CA ARG A 66 15.82 -8.52 -0.26
C ARG A 66 14.46 -7.93 -0.63
N SER A 67 13.83 -7.19 0.28
CA SER A 67 12.44 -6.77 0.16
C SER A 67 12.21 -5.49 0.93
N THR A 68 11.10 -4.81 0.69
CA THR A 68 10.71 -3.64 1.49
C THR A 68 9.39 -3.91 2.15
N ARG A 69 9.33 -3.70 3.46
CA ARG A 69 8.08 -3.68 4.21
C ARG A 69 7.51 -2.27 4.17
N VAL A 70 6.27 -2.14 3.75
CA VAL A 70 5.54 -0.88 3.64
C VAL A 70 4.33 -0.93 4.57
N LYS A 71 4.06 0.16 5.28
CA LYS A 71 2.88 0.34 6.14
C LYS A 71 2.13 1.60 5.72
N PHE A 72 0.81 1.52 5.64
CA PHE A 72 -0.06 2.70 5.50
C PHE A 72 -1.49 2.46 5.95
#